data_AF-A0A521CJQ3-F1
#
_entry.id   AF-A0A521CJQ3-F1
#
_cell.length_a   1.000
_cell.length_b   1.000
_cell.length_c   1.000
_cell.angle_alpha   90.00
_cell.angle_beta   90.00
_cell.angle_gamma   90.00
#
_symmetry.space_group_name_H-M   'P 1'
#
loop_
_entity.id
_entity.type
_entity.pdbx_description
1 polymer ?
#
loop_
_entity_poly.entity_id
_entity_poly.type
_entity_poly.pdbx_seq_one_letter_code
_entity_poly.pdbx_strand_id
1 'polypeptide(L)'
;MNSCDNLIWEHQQHCQISLVLAAEELFNSLDERLAPKVFLIGASLKPHMNRPFVGLECPEGDYVSKDFRTLKALCIHHSLKMNQQECHDEDHYQRLLNAAYTAEIQRILRAHINGSNNENFVSAPVYIDGYLVYVVAELNKKILNTYYYLSKDSSFSG
;
A
#
# COMPACT_ATOMS: atom_id res chain seq x y z
N MET A 1 26.95 5.56 -4.58
CA MET A 1 26.24 5.45 -3.29
C MET A 1 25.10 6.44 -3.36
N ASN A 2 23.88 5.96 -3.62
CA ASN A 2 22.71 6.83 -3.72
C ASN A 2 22.21 7.07 -2.29
N SER A 3 22.09 8.35 -1.92
CA SER A 3 21.54 8.83 -0.65
C SER A 3 20.29 8.07 -0.23
N CYS A 4 20.27 7.57 1.01
CA CYS A 4 19.10 7.03 1.69
C CYS A 4 18.14 8.13 2.18
N ASP A 5 18.16 9.33 1.59
CA ASP A 5 17.57 10.56 2.15
C ASP A 5 16.04 10.68 1.93
N ASN A 6 15.34 9.57 1.69
CA ASN A 6 13.89 9.58 1.42
C ASN A 6 13.18 8.31 1.91
N LEU A 7 13.75 7.61 2.89
CA LEU A 7 13.15 6.38 3.42
C LEU A 7 12.23 6.74 4.58
N ILE A 8 11.05 6.13 4.60
CA ILE A 8 10.07 6.34 5.66
C ILE A 8 10.62 5.76 6.98
N TRP A 9 11.45 4.73 6.89
CA TRP A 9 12.06 4.05 8.02
C TRP A 9 13.56 4.35 8.18
N GLU A 10 14.02 5.57 7.87
CA GLU A 10 15.44 5.98 7.96
C GLU A 10 16.17 5.51 9.22
N HIS A 11 15.52 5.57 10.39
CA HIS A 11 16.12 5.20 11.67
C HIS A 11 15.90 3.74 12.10
N GLN A 12 15.12 2.95 11.36
CA GLN A 12 14.69 1.60 11.73
C GLN A 12 14.68 0.62 10.55
N GLN A 13 15.53 0.84 9.54
CA GLN A 13 15.61 0.01 8.34
C GLN A 13 15.78 -1.49 8.63
N HIS A 14 16.64 -1.86 9.58
CA HIS A 14 16.82 -3.28 9.93
C HIS A 14 15.53 -3.91 10.47
N CYS A 15 14.76 -3.19 11.28
CA CYS A 15 13.47 -3.66 11.78
C CYS A 15 12.47 -3.84 10.64
N GLN A 16 12.39 -2.86 9.74
CA GLN A 16 11.53 -2.91 8.55
C GLN A 16 11.88 -4.11 7.67
N ILE A 17 13.16 -4.33 7.35
CA ILE A 17 13.62 -5.49 6.57
C ILE A 17 13.27 -6.80 7.28
N SER A 18 13.54 -6.90 8.60
CA SER A 18 13.22 -8.11 9.36
C SER A 18 11.73 -8.43 9.37
N LEU A 19 10.86 -7.42 9.47
CA LEU A 19 9.41 -7.62 9.45
C LEU A 19 8.91 -8.04 8.06
N VAL A 20 9.46 -7.46 6.99
CA VAL A 20 9.17 -7.86 5.61
C VAL A 20 9.57 -9.32 5.38
N LEU A 21 10.81 -9.69 5.73
CA LEU A 21 11.29 -11.06 5.58
C LEU A 21 10.48 -12.06 6.41
N ALA A 22 10.15 -11.72 7.67
CA ALA A 22 9.33 -12.58 8.51
C ALA A 22 7.91 -12.79 7.93
N ALA A 23 7.32 -11.74 7.32
CA ALA A 23 6.02 -11.85 6.67
C ALA A 23 6.10 -12.73 5.41
N GLU A 24 7.13 -12.59 4.60
CA GLU A 24 7.34 -13.44 3.42
C GLU A 24 7.62 -14.91 3.82
N GLU A 25 8.46 -15.15 4.83
CA GLU A 25 8.71 -16.48 5.40
C GLU A 25 7.43 -17.13 5.91
N LEU A 26 6.52 -16.37 6.52
CA LEU A 26 5.22 -16.88 6.94
C LEU A 26 4.43 -17.43 5.75
N PHE A 27 4.29 -16.68 4.66
CA PHE A 27 3.60 -17.18 3.47
C PHE A 27 4.34 -18.33 2.78
N ASN A 28 5.67 -18.28 2.74
CA ASN A 28 6.48 -19.38 2.20
C ASN A 28 6.32 -20.67 3.02
N SER A 29 6.15 -20.56 4.34
CA SER A 29 5.88 -21.72 5.20
C SER A 29 4.52 -22.38 4.92
N LEU A 30 3.57 -21.63 4.35
CA LEU A 30 2.28 -22.17 3.89
C LEU A 30 2.43 -22.86 2.53
N ASP A 31 3.03 -22.17 1.55
CA ASP A 31 3.40 -22.70 0.24
C ASP A 31 4.34 -21.73 -0.49
N GLU A 32 5.57 -22.18 -0.73
CA GLU A 32 6.60 -21.43 -1.46
C GLU A 32 6.16 -21.01 -2.88
N ARG A 33 5.22 -21.73 -3.51
CA ARG A 33 4.70 -21.40 -4.84
C ARG A 33 3.83 -20.15 -4.82
N LEU A 34 3.37 -19.70 -3.66
CA LEU A 34 2.71 -18.40 -3.51
C LEU A 34 3.65 -17.25 -3.90
N ALA A 35 4.97 -17.47 -3.88
CA ALA A 35 5.99 -16.49 -4.24
C ALA A 35 5.70 -15.11 -3.61
N PRO A 36 5.58 -15.05 -2.27
CA PRO A 36 5.14 -13.85 -1.58
C PRO A 36 6.14 -12.72 -1.75
N LYS A 37 5.62 -11.52 -2.01
CA LYS A 37 6.38 -10.28 -2.01
C LYS A 37 5.69 -9.28 -1.11
N VAL A 38 6.38 -8.81 -0.08
CA VAL A 38 5.87 -7.84 0.88
C VAL A 38 6.65 -6.54 0.75
N PHE A 39 5.93 -5.42 0.63
CA PHE A 39 6.55 -4.11 0.51
C PHE A 39 5.68 -3.00 1.09
N LEU A 40 6.28 -1.83 1.28
CA LEU A 40 5.58 -0.68 1.87
C LEU A 40 5.41 0.45 0.87
N ILE A 41 4.25 1.10 0.96
CA ILE A 41 3.92 2.32 0.21
C ILE A 41 3.61 3.40 1.23
N GLY A 42 4.39 4.47 1.25
CA GLY A 42 4.05 5.68 1.99
C GLY A 42 3.46 6.74 1.08
N ALA A 43 2.28 7.26 1.41
CA ALA A 43 1.69 8.40 0.73
C ALA A 43 1.65 9.61 1.68
N SER A 44 2.29 10.71 1.29
CA SER A 44 2.35 11.93 2.08
C SER A 44 1.02 12.66 2.07
N LEU A 45 0.54 13.09 3.24
CA LEU A 45 -0.69 13.89 3.36
C LEU A 45 -0.48 15.37 3.06
N LYS A 46 0.78 15.82 3.03
CA LYS A 46 1.14 17.22 2.79
C LYS A 46 2.31 17.23 1.81
N PRO A 47 2.09 17.59 0.53
CA PRO A 47 3.19 17.66 -0.42
C PRO A 47 4.20 18.71 0.05
N HIS A 48 5.34 18.26 0.57
CA HIS A 48 6.47 19.09 0.94
C HIS A 48 7.46 19.15 -0.23
N MET A 49 8.11 20.30 -0.45
CA MET A 49 9.03 20.52 -1.57
C MET A 49 10.26 19.61 -1.55
N ASN A 50 10.64 19.11 -0.36
CA ASN A 50 11.89 18.39 -0.14
C ASN A 50 11.71 16.88 0.05
N ARG A 51 10.48 16.34 -0.03
CA ARG A 51 10.21 14.91 0.16
C ARG A 51 9.26 14.38 -0.92
N PRO A 52 9.45 13.15 -1.41
CA PRO A 52 8.56 12.57 -2.41
C PRO A 52 7.15 12.39 -1.85
N PHE A 53 6.14 12.65 -2.68
CA PHE A 53 4.74 12.43 -2.30
C PHE A 53 4.45 10.94 -2.06
N VAL A 54 5.07 10.05 -2.85
CA VAL A 54 5.03 8.60 -2.63
C VAL A 54 6.43 8.06 -2.39
N GLY A 55 6.65 7.50 -1.21
CA GLY A 55 7.80 6.67 -0.89
C GLY A 55 7.48 5.20 -1.13
N LEU A 56 8.37 4.48 -1.80
CA LEU A 56 8.28 3.03 -1.96
C LEU A 56 9.48 2.40 -1.26
N GLU A 57 9.21 1.51 -0.31
CA GLU A 57 10.24 0.67 0.29
C GLU A 57 10.09 -0.73 -0.30
N CYS A 58 10.44 -0.83 -1.58
CA CYS A 58 10.46 -2.07 -2.34
C CYS A 58 11.86 -2.23 -2.95
N PRO A 59 12.79 -2.93 -2.27
CA PRO A 59 14.17 -3.03 -2.72
C PRO A 59 14.31 -3.76 -4.08
N GLU A 60 13.33 -4.56 -4.47
CA GLU A 60 13.32 -5.37 -5.70
C GLU A 60 12.03 -5.19 -6.52
N GLY A 61 11.34 -4.05 -6.36
CA GLY A 61 10.03 -3.80 -6.95
C GLY A 61 10.02 -3.47 -8.44
N ASP A 62 8.98 -3.95 -9.14
CA ASP A 62 8.66 -3.46 -10.51
C ASP A 62 7.92 -2.11 -10.47
N TYR A 63 7.47 -1.69 -9.29
CA TYR A 63 6.72 -0.46 -9.08
C TYR A 63 7.64 0.74 -8.89
N VAL A 64 7.26 1.87 -9.49
CA VAL A 64 7.95 3.15 -9.30
C VAL A 64 6.99 4.20 -8.74
N SER A 65 7.49 5.18 -7.99
CA SER A 65 6.64 6.22 -7.38
C SER A 65 5.75 6.97 -8.40
N LYS A 66 6.13 6.98 -9.68
CA LYS A 66 5.36 7.58 -10.79
C LYS A 66 4.04 6.86 -11.08
N ASP A 67 3.95 5.56 -10.76
CA ASP A 67 2.73 4.77 -10.94
C ASP A 67 1.62 5.26 -10.01
N PHE A 68 2.01 5.83 -8.87
CA PHE A 68 1.11 6.31 -7.81
C PHE A 68 0.80 7.80 -7.89
N ARG A 69 1.05 8.45 -9.03
CA ARG A 69 0.79 9.90 -9.21
C ARG A 69 -0.66 10.31 -8.95
N THR A 70 -1.62 9.41 -9.14
CA THR A 70 -3.05 9.67 -8.96
C THR A 70 -3.43 9.86 -7.48
N LEU A 71 -2.66 9.30 -6.54
CA LEU A 71 -2.85 9.54 -5.11
C LEU A 71 -2.70 11.03 -4.76
N LYS A 72 -1.83 11.76 -5.48
CA LYS A 72 -1.66 13.21 -5.30
C LYS A 72 -2.94 13.98 -5.65
N ALA A 73 -3.66 13.56 -6.70
CA ALA A 73 -4.93 14.18 -7.08
C ALA A 73 -6.00 13.96 -6.00
N LEU A 74 -6.05 12.76 -5.40
CA LEU A 74 -6.95 12.46 -4.29
C LEU A 74 -6.66 13.31 -3.06
N CYS A 75 -5.38 13.51 -2.73
CA CYS A 75 -4.95 14.40 -1.65
C CYS A 75 -5.50 15.82 -1.83
N ILE A 76 -5.27 16.41 -3.01
CA ILE A 76 -5.67 17.79 -3.31
C ILE A 76 -7.20 17.92 -3.22
N HIS A 77 -7.93 16.97 -3.79
CA HIS A 77 -9.39 16.98 -3.76
C HIS A 77 -9.94 16.86 -2.32
N HIS A 78 -9.30 16.05 -1.47
CA HIS A 78 -9.69 15.91 -0.07
C HIS A 78 -9.40 17.19 0.74
N SER A 79 -8.21 17.79 0.58
CA SER A 79 -7.86 19.06 1.25
C SER A 79 -8.80 20.20 0.84
N LEU A 80 -9.21 20.27 -0.43
CA LEU A 80 -10.18 21.27 -0.89
C LEU A 80 -11.55 21.10 -0.25
N LYS A 81 -12.03 19.86 -0.09
CA LYS A 81 -13.31 19.57 0.59
C LYS A 81 -13.26 19.92 2.08
N MET A 82 -12.16 19.62 2.77
CA MET A 82 -12.00 19.98 4.18
C MET A 82 -12.00 21.49 4.42
N ASN A 83 -11.44 22.27 3.49
CA ASN A 83 -11.44 23.74 3.59
C ASN A 83 -12.81 24.37 3.28
N GLN A 84 -13.69 23.67 2.56
CA GLN A 84 -15.01 24.16 2.15
C GLN A 84 -16.12 23.82 3.16
N GLN A 85 -15.96 22.75 3.93
CA GLN A 85 -16.86 22.38 5.02
C GLN A 85 -16.15 22.66 6.35
N GLU A 86 -16.63 23.64 7.13
CA GLU A 86 -16.31 23.73 8.58
C GLU A 86 -16.77 22.42 9.23
N CYS A 87 -15.85 21.45 9.32
CA CYS A 87 -16.21 20.08 9.61
C CYS A 87 -15.92 19.73 11.07
N HIS A 88 -16.96 19.31 11.78
CA HIS A 88 -16.89 18.87 13.17
C HIS A 88 -16.47 17.39 13.35
N ASP A 89 -16.20 16.64 12.27
CA ASP A 89 -15.91 15.20 12.33
C ASP A 89 -14.69 14.83 11.45
N GLU A 90 -13.49 15.13 11.95
CA GLU A 90 -12.22 14.78 11.27
C GLU A 90 -12.04 13.26 11.10
N ASP A 91 -12.54 12.46 12.05
CA ASP A 91 -12.41 11.00 12.02
C ASP A 91 -13.14 10.38 10.82
N HIS A 92 -14.35 10.87 10.52
CA HIS A 92 -15.09 10.44 9.34
C HIS A 92 -14.33 10.73 8.05
N TYR A 93 -13.76 11.93 7.92
CA TYR A 93 -13.02 12.34 6.73
C TYR A 93 -11.70 11.57 6.57
N GLN A 94 -11.01 11.28 7.66
CA GLN A 94 -9.80 10.48 7.63
C GLN A 94 -10.11 9.04 7.19
N ARG A 95 -11.21 8.45 7.65
CA ARG A 95 -11.66 7.13 7.19
C ARG A 95 -12.00 7.12 5.70
N LEU A 96 -12.67 8.16 5.21
CA LEU A 96 -13.00 8.31 3.79
C LEU A 96 -11.73 8.45 2.94
N LEU A 97 -10.76 9.24 3.41
CA LEU A 97 -9.47 9.40 2.73
C LEU A 97 -8.71 8.08 2.67
N ASN A 98 -8.61 7.39 3.80
CA ASN A 98 -7.94 6.09 3.89
C ASN A 98 -8.58 5.09 2.93
N ALA A 99 -9.91 5.00 2.90
CA ALA A 99 -10.64 4.13 1.98
C ALA A 99 -10.38 4.48 0.51
N ALA A 100 -10.41 5.78 0.17
CA ALA A 100 -10.12 6.24 -1.19
C ALA A 100 -8.69 5.92 -1.62
N TYR A 101 -7.71 6.10 -0.73
CA TYR A 101 -6.32 5.77 -1.00
C TYR A 101 -6.11 4.27 -1.14
N THR A 102 -6.67 3.46 -0.24
CA THR A 102 -6.59 1.99 -0.32
C THR A 102 -7.18 1.49 -1.64
N ALA A 103 -8.35 1.98 -2.04
CA ALA A 103 -8.99 1.62 -3.31
C ALA A 103 -8.14 2.02 -4.52
N GLU A 104 -7.54 3.21 -4.48
CA GLU A 104 -6.70 3.70 -5.57
C GLU A 104 -5.37 2.94 -5.66
N ILE A 105 -4.73 2.62 -4.53
CA ILE A 105 -3.55 1.75 -4.49
C ILE A 105 -3.89 0.39 -5.09
N GLN A 106 -4.98 -0.25 -4.65
CA GLN A 106 -5.43 -1.52 -5.22
C GLN A 106 -5.67 -1.43 -6.73
N ARG A 107 -6.27 -0.34 -7.21
CA ARG A 107 -6.49 -0.11 -8.64
C ARG A 107 -5.17 -0.01 -9.42
N ILE A 108 -4.18 0.70 -8.89
CA ILE A 108 -2.86 0.86 -9.50
C ILE A 108 -2.15 -0.49 -9.57
N LEU A 109 -2.12 -1.24 -8.46
CA LEU A 109 -1.47 -2.55 -8.39
C LEU A 109 -2.10 -3.54 -9.38
N ARG A 110 -3.43 -3.56 -9.49
CA ARG A 110 -4.15 -4.42 -10.45
C ARG A 110 -3.93 -4.04 -11.92
N ALA A 111 -3.78 -2.75 -12.20
CA ALA A 111 -3.56 -2.24 -13.55
C ALA A 111 -2.11 -2.38 -14.03
N HIS A 112 -1.17 -2.66 -13.11
CA HIS A 112 0.22 -2.88 -13.43
C HIS A 112 0.42 -4.16 -14.25
N ILE A 113 1.52 -4.25 -15.01
CA ILE A 113 1.77 -5.37 -15.95
C ILE A 113 1.73 -6.75 -15.27
N ASN A 114 2.13 -6.81 -13.99
CA ASN A 114 2.11 -8.03 -13.18
C ASN A 114 0.79 -8.26 -12.43
N GLY A 115 -0.12 -7.28 -12.41
CA GLY A 115 -1.41 -7.36 -11.70
C GLY A 115 -2.38 -8.40 -12.25
N SER A 116 -2.11 -8.95 -13.43
CA SER A 116 -2.87 -10.07 -14.00
C SER A 116 -2.48 -11.44 -13.42
N ASN A 117 -1.21 -11.59 -13.03
CA ASN A 117 -0.65 -12.85 -12.51
C ASN A 117 -0.61 -12.88 -10.98
N ASN A 118 -0.63 -11.71 -10.35
CA ASN A 118 -0.52 -11.56 -8.90
C ASN A 118 -1.81 -11.00 -8.30
N GLU A 119 -2.16 -11.46 -7.10
CA GLU A 119 -3.21 -10.87 -6.28
C GLU A 119 -2.55 -10.02 -5.19
N ASN A 120 -3.07 -8.81 -5.01
CA ASN A 120 -2.50 -7.81 -4.11
C ASN A 120 -3.44 -7.51 -2.95
N PHE A 121 -2.91 -7.58 -1.74
CA PHE A 121 -3.61 -7.26 -0.50
C PHE A 121 -2.99 -6.01 0.11
N VAL A 122 -3.81 -5.01 0.42
CA VAL A 122 -3.37 -3.72 0.97
C VAL A 122 -3.93 -3.58 2.38
N SER A 123 -3.06 -3.32 3.35
CA SER A 123 -3.46 -3.12 4.75
C SER A 123 -4.23 -1.81 4.96
N ALA A 124 -4.81 -1.65 6.14
CA ALA A 124 -5.12 -0.31 6.65
C ALA A 124 -3.81 0.48 6.85
N PRO A 125 -3.81 1.81 6.64
CA PRO A 125 -2.61 2.61 6.79
C PRO A 125 -2.28 2.90 8.26
N VAL A 126 -1.00 3.10 8.53
CA VAL A 126 -0.49 3.67 9.78
C VAL A 126 0.23 4.98 9.47
N TYR A 127 0.06 6.00 10.32
CA TYR A 127 0.73 7.28 10.13
C TYR A 127 2.15 7.24 10.72
N ILE A 128 3.16 7.46 9.89
CA ILE A 128 4.59 7.43 10.26
C ILE A 128 5.30 8.58 9.55
N ASP A 129 5.96 9.46 10.31
CA ASP A 129 6.79 10.57 9.82
C ASP A 129 6.21 11.38 8.65
N GLY A 130 4.91 11.73 8.71
CA GLY A 130 4.26 12.50 7.65
C GLY A 130 3.60 11.69 6.53
N TYR A 131 3.74 10.36 6.56
CA TYR A 131 3.21 9.43 5.56
C TYR A 131 2.10 8.56 6.14
N LEU A 132 1.07 8.30 5.33
CA LEU A 132 0.23 7.12 5.49
C LEU A 132 0.96 5.94 4.86
N VAL A 133 1.38 5.01 5.70
CA VAL A 133 2.16 3.83 5.30
C VAL A 133 1.24 2.62 5.20
N TYR A 134 1.22 2.01 4.03
CA TYR A 134 0.48 0.81 3.71
C TYR A 134 1.45 -0.35 3.56
N VAL A 135 1.07 -1.52 4.09
CA VAL A 135 1.73 -2.78 3.79
C VAL A 135 0.98 -3.43 2.63
N VAL A 136 1.73 -3.85 1.62
CA VAL A 136 1.21 -4.59 0.48
C VAL A 136 1.80 -5.99 0.50
N ALA A 137 0.94 -6.99 0.43
CA ALA A 137 1.32 -8.38 0.18
C ALA A 137 0.86 -8.78 -1.22
N GLU A 138 1.81 -9.17 -2.06
CA GLU A 138 1.58 -9.65 -3.42
C GLU A 138 1.84 -11.16 -3.45
N LEU A 139 0.86 -11.92 -3.94
CA LEU A 139 0.91 -13.39 -4.02
C LEU A 139 0.59 -13.86 -5.44
N ASN A 140 1.12 -15.02 -5.82
CA ASN A 140 0.77 -15.65 -7.10
C ASN A 140 -0.72 -16.02 -7.13
N LYS A 141 -1.48 -15.36 -8.00
CA LYS A 141 -2.93 -15.49 -8.09
C LYS A 141 -3.36 -16.91 -8.46
N LYS A 142 -2.63 -17.57 -9.36
CA LYS A 142 -2.96 -18.90 -9.84
C LYS A 142 -2.84 -19.93 -8.72
N ILE A 143 -1.80 -19.84 -7.90
CA ILE A 143 -1.58 -20.70 -6.75
C ILE A 143 -2.57 -20.38 -5.64
N LEU A 144 -2.78 -19.10 -5.34
CA LEU A 144 -3.76 -18.66 -4.34
C LEU A 144 -5.15 -19.24 -4.62
N ASN A 145 -5.60 -19.21 -5.88
CA ASN A 145 -6.91 -19.75 -6.28
C ASN A 145 -7.04 -21.27 -6.15
N THR A 146 -5.94 -22.01 -5.96
CA THR A 146 -6.01 -23.46 -5.66
C THR A 146 -6.44 -23.74 -4.22
N TYR A 147 -6.29 -22.77 -3.33
CA TYR A 147 -6.76 -22.85 -1.94
C TYR A 147 -8.26 -22.57 -1.89
N TYR A 148 -9.05 -23.65 -1.98
CA TYR A 148 -10.51 -23.65 -2.11
C TYR A 148 -11.29 -22.92 -0.99
N TYR A 149 -10.65 -22.61 0.14
CA TYR A 149 -11.25 -21.90 1.28
C TYR A 149 -11.11 -20.37 1.24
N LEU A 150 -10.27 -19.80 0.37
CA LEU A 150 -10.07 -18.35 0.27
C LEU A 150 -10.94 -17.69 -0.82
N SER A 151 -11.61 -18.48 -1.66
CA SER A 151 -12.33 -18.01 -2.85
C SER A 151 -13.86 -18.01 -2.72
N LYS A 152 -14.42 -18.45 -1.58
CA LYS A 152 -15.83 -18.87 -1.50
C LYS A 152 -16.69 -18.15 -0.44
N ASP A 153 -16.47 -16.87 -0.17
CA ASP A 153 -17.37 -16.08 0.70
C ASP A 153 -17.71 -14.68 0.14
N SER A 154 -18.25 -14.62 -1.09
CA SER A 154 -19.00 -13.44 -1.53
C SER A 154 -20.24 -13.76 -2.38
N SER A 155 -20.83 -14.94 -2.17
CA SER A 155 -22.13 -15.29 -2.74
C SER A 155 -23.02 -15.95 -1.67
N PHE A 156 -23.36 -15.19 -0.63
CA PHE A 156 -24.54 -15.44 0.16
C PHE A 156 -25.53 -14.29 -0.09
N SER A 157 -26.34 -14.46 -1.12
CA SER A 157 -27.62 -13.77 -1.28
C SER A 157 -28.71 -14.73 -0.82
N GLY A 158 -29.17 -14.52 0.40
CA GLY A 158 -30.43 -15.04 0.94
C GLY A 158 -31.44 -13.91 1.05
#